data_AF-A0A962SDD8-F1
#
_entry.id   AF-A0A962SDD8-F1
#
_cell.length_a   1.000
_cell.length_b   1.000
_cell.length_c   1.000
_cell.angle_alpha   90.00
_cell.angle_beta   90.00
_cell.angle_gamma   90.00
#
_symmetry.space_group_name_H-M   'P 1'
#
loop_
_entity.id
_entity.type
_entity.pdbx_description
1 polymer ?
#
loop_
_entity_poly.entity_id
_entity_poly.type
_entity_poly.pdbx_seq_one_letter_code
_entity_poly.pdbx_strand_id
1 'polypeptide(L)' 'MLAAGAVFIVLENTYYQYLDENGVLHESLFLPLGALSVVFGLLLVTVHFAALLWRLARDK' A
#
# COMPACT_ATOMS: atom_id res chain seq x y z
N MET A 1 0.21 -8.00 0.61
CA MET A 1 0.32 -6.62 1.13
C MET A 1 0.15 -5.60 0.01
N LEU A 2 1.01 -5.59 -1.02
CA LEU A 2 0.87 -4.63 -2.15
C LEU A 2 -0.50 -4.66 -2.85
N ALA A 3 -1.01 -5.85 -3.19
CA ALA A 3 -2.33 -5.98 -3.82
C ALA A 3 -3.46 -5.44 -2.94
N ALA A 4 -3.43 -5.73 -1.63
CA ALA A 4 -4.41 -5.19 -0.68
C ALA A 4 -4.30 -3.67 -0.57
N GLY A 5 -3.08 -3.12 -0.54
CA GLY A 5 -2.85 -1.68 -0.55
C GLY A 5 -3.40 -1.00 -1.80
N ALA A 6 -3.19 -1.58 -2.97
CA ALA A 6 -3.76 -1.09 -4.23
C ALA A 6 -5.31 -1.12 -4.20
N VAL A 7 -5.91 -2.20 -3.70
CA VAL A 7 -7.37 -2.31 -3.56
C VAL A 7 -7.91 -1.22 -2.64
N PHE A 8 -7.30 -0.99 -1.49
CA PHE A 8 -7.74 0.08 -0.58
C PHE A 8 -7.61 1.48 -1.18
N ILE A 9 -6.51 1.77 -1.89
CA ILE A 9 -6.33 3.07 -2.55
C ILE A 9 -7.38 3.28 -3.65
N VAL A 10 -7.71 2.23 -4.42
CA VAL A 10 -8.76 2.29 -5.44
C VAL A 10 -10.12 2.52 -4.80
N LEU A 11 -10.44 1.81 -3.72
CA LEU A 11 -11.71 1.99 -3.00
C LEU A 11 -11.86 3.40 -2.44
N GLU A 12 -10.81 3.97 -1.84
CA GLU A 12 -10.84 5.35 -1.35
C GLU A 12 -11.17 6.33 -2.47
N ASN A 13 -10.40 6.28 -3.57
CA ASN A 13 -10.57 7.21 -4.69
C ASN A 13 -11.92 7.06 -5.38
N THR A 14 -12.52 5.86 -5.35
CA THR A 14 -13.78 5.58 -6.05
C THR A 14 -14.99 5.99 -5.22
N TYR A 15 -14.95 5.75 -3.90
CA TYR A 15 -16.15 5.82 -3.06
C TYR A 15 -16.12 6.90 -1.98
N TYR A 16 -14.94 7.39 -1.61
CA TYR A 16 -14.82 8.23 -0.42
C TYR A 16 -14.32 9.63 -0.74
N GLN A 17 -13.37 9.79 -1.67
CA GLN A 17 -12.70 11.05 -1.95
C GLN A 17 -13.57 12.10 -2.70
N TYR A 18 -14.69 12.49 -2.11
CA TYR A 18 -15.63 13.49 -2.61
C TYR A 18 -16.10 14.44 -1.50
N LEU A 19 -16.57 15.62 -1.88
CA LEU A 19 -17.17 16.61 -0.98
C LEU A 19 -18.67 16.37 -0.87
N ASP A 20 -19.20 16.35 0.34
CA ASP A 20 -20.64 16.26 0.58
C ASP A 20 -21.37 17.59 0.31
N GLU A 21 -22.69 17.59 0.51
CA GLU A 21 -23.55 18.77 0.30
C GLU A 21 -23.19 19.96 1.21
N ASN A 22 -22.50 19.71 2.33
CA ASN A 22 -22.02 20.73 3.27
C ASN A 22 -20.58 21.16 2.97
N GLY A 23 -19.97 20.66 1.89
CA GLY A 23 -18.57 20.90 1.55
C GLY A 23 -17.58 20.21 2.49
N VAL A 24 -18.01 19.17 3.21
CA VAL A 24 -17.15 18.35 4.06
C VAL A 24 -16.57 17.22 3.22
N LEU A 25 -15.26 17.01 3.33
CA LEU A 25 -14.60 15.90 2.67
C LEU A 25 -15.04 14.61 3.35
N HIS A 26 -15.68 13.73 2.58
CA HIS A 26 -15.93 12.38 3.05
C HIS A 26 -14.62 11.60 2.94
N GLU A 27 -14.21 10.91 3.99
CA GLU A 27 -12.94 10.18 4.02
C GLU A 27 -13.14 8.86 4.76
N SER A 28 -12.34 7.85 4.39
CA SER A 28 -12.41 6.54 5.01
C SER A 28 -11.05 6.06 5.51
N LEU A 29 -11.06 4.93 6.21
CA LEU A 29 -9.82 4.28 6.64
C LEU A 29 -9.08 3.58 5.48
N PHE A 30 -9.66 3.51 4.28
CA PHE A 30 -9.00 2.86 3.15
C PHE A 30 -7.74 3.59 2.69
N LEU A 31 -7.67 4.92 2.75
CA LEU A 31 -6.43 5.64 2.44
C LEU A 31 -5.27 5.30 3.41
N PRO A 32 -5.40 5.46 4.74
CA PRO A 32 -4.32 5.12 5.66
C PRO A 32 -3.98 3.62 5.65
N LEU A 33 -4.98 2.73 5.56
CA LEU A 33 -4.74 1.29 5.46
C LEU A 33 -4.06 0.89 4.14
N GLY A 34 -4.44 1.56 3.05
CA GLY A 34 -3.84 1.40 1.73
C GLY A 34 -2.37 1.81 1.73
N ALA A 35 -2.06 2.99 2.25
CA ALA A 35 -0.70 3.49 2.39
C ALA A 35 0.17 2.56 3.24
N LEU A 36 -0.30 2.15 4.44
CA LEU A 36 0.43 1.21 5.29
C LEU A 36 0.68 -0.12 4.60
N SER A 37 -0.33 -0.67 3.91
CA SER A 37 -0.21 -1.93 3.18
C SER A 37 0.80 -1.85 2.03
N VAL A 38 0.88 -0.71 1.34
CA VAL A 38 1.89 -0.47 0.30
C VAL A 38 3.29 -0.38 0.93
N VAL A 39 3.47 0.40 1.99
CA VAL A 39 4.76 0.57 2.68
C VAL A 39 5.30 -0.76 3.19
N PHE A 40 4.50 -1.53 3.92
CA PHE A 40 4.91 -2.85 4.40
C PHE A 40 5.15 -3.83 3.25
N GLY A 41 4.33 -3.79 2.21
CA GLY A 41 4.52 -4.60 1.02
C GLY A 41 5.85 -4.31 0.33
N LEU A 42 6.21 -3.04 0.18
CA LEU A 42 7.47 -2.63 -0.43
C LEU A 42 8.65 -3.06 0.44
N LEU A 43 8.61 -2.83 1.75
CA LEU A 43 9.66 -3.26 2.68
C LEU A 43 9.92 -4.77 2.61
N LEU A 44 8.86 -5.58 2.59
CA LEU A 44 8.98 -7.03 2.47
C LEU A 44 9.65 -7.45 1.15
N VAL A 45 9.24 -6.83 0.03
CA VAL A 45 9.86 -7.09 -1.28
C VAL A 45 11.35 -6.73 -1.23
N THR A 46 11.70 -5.54 -0.73
CA THR A 46 13.10 -5.09 -0.66
C THR A 46 13.95 -6.02 0.20
N VAL A 47 13.48 -6.41 1.38
CA VAL A 47 14.19 -7.35 2.26
C VAL A 47 14.33 -8.72 1.60
N HIS A 48 13.29 -9.21 0.93
CA HIS A 48 13.34 -10.50 0.24
C HIS A 48 14.36 -10.50 -0.90
N PHE A 49 14.37 -9.45 -1.73
CA PHE A 49 15.36 -9.30 -2.80
C PHE A 49 16.77 -9.15 -2.26
N ALA A 50 16.99 -8.36 -1.21
CA ALA A 50 18.30 -8.23 -0.57
C ALA A 50 18.79 -9.58 -0.04
N ALA A 51 17.92 -10.35 0.63
CA ALA A 51 18.23 -11.68 1.11
C ALA A 51 18.53 -12.67 -0.04
N LEU A 52 17.80 -12.58 -1.15
CA LEU A 52 18.03 -13.39 -2.34
C LEU A 52 19.40 -13.09 -2.96
N LEU A 53 19.73 -11.82 -3.14
CA LEU A 53 21.03 -11.38 -3.65
C LEU A 53 22.18 -11.81 -2.74
N TRP A 54 22.00 -11.68 -1.42
CA TRP A 54 22.97 -12.15 -0.44
C TRP A 54 23.24 -13.65 -0.55
N ARG A 55 22.18 -14.46 -0.70
CA ARG A 55 22.31 -15.91 -0.88
C ARG A 55 23.04 -16.25 -2.17
N LEU A 56 22.68 -15.60 -3.28
CA LEU A 56 23.33 -15.80 -4.57
C LEU A 56 24.82 -15.42 -4.55
N ALA A 57 25.17 -14.36 -3.80
CA ALA A 57 26.57 -13.94 -3.63
C ALA A 57 27.38 -14.88 -2.72
N ARG A 58 26.72 -15.65 -1.84
CA ARG A 58 27.35 -16.61 -0.93
C ARG A 58 27.53 -17.99 -1.56
N ASP A 59 26.64 -18.39 -2.47
CA ASP A 59 26.71 -19.66 -3.20
C ASP A 59 27.67 -19.62 -4.41
N LYS A 60 28.24 -18.45 -4.73
CA LYS A 60 29.34 -18.27 -5.68
C LYS A 60 30.68 -18.20 -4.95
#